data_AF-A0A2V7ST77-F1
#
_entry.id   AF-A0A2V7ST77-F1
#
_cell.length_a   1.000
_cell.length_b   1.000
_cell.length_c   1.000
_cell.angle_alpha   90.00
_cell.angle_beta   90.00
_cell.angle_gamma   90.00
#
_symmetry.space_group_name_H-M   'P 1'
#
loop_
_entity.id
_entity.type
_entity.pdbx_description
1 polymer ?
#
loop_
_entity_poly.entity_id
_entity_poly.type
_entity_poly.pdbx_seq_one_letter_code
_entity_poly.pdbx_strand_id
1 'polypeptide(L)'
;MGLGFCDPHRTTDRTTYPLPAVGSSLEHPRFGDQATIVAMRPPAELGTRDPMYSIGFDSEFVDGVTLLTSNVRMPRFWPDPRKLDHVRIPHVSDPAVLYRLHRLRVIARRAEVAQKKIVRGKTPEQRLVFIKRRHIDLYKHLVHSRYHRRSAGGLRLTIRGAMLTAWRQVFPWRNIDQWWLRRRARSVIRLG
;
A
#
# COMPACT_ATOMS: atom_id res chain seq x y z
N MET A 1 -23.91 3.58 -1.84
CA MET A 1 -23.92 2.10 -1.69
C MET A 1 -22.59 1.69 -1.06
N GLY A 2 -22.58 1.02 0.10
CA GLY A 2 -21.35 0.67 0.81
C GLY A 2 -20.60 -0.49 0.15
N LEU A 3 -19.26 -0.46 0.13
CA LEU A 3 -18.40 -1.48 -0.50
C LEU A 3 -18.34 -2.83 0.25
N GLY A 4 -19.15 -3.01 1.30
CA GLY A 4 -19.26 -4.27 2.06
C GLY A 4 -18.12 -4.56 3.04
N PHE A 5 -17.21 -3.61 3.28
CA PHE A 5 -16.13 -3.75 4.27
C PHE A 5 -16.65 -3.58 5.71
N CYS A 6 -16.09 -4.37 6.64
CA CYS A 6 -16.36 -4.30 8.08
C CYS A 6 -15.78 -3.04 8.73
N ASP A 7 -16.11 -2.83 10.01
CA ASP A 7 -15.66 -1.69 10.80
C ASP A 7 -14.14 -1.43 10.71
N PRO A 8 -13.73 -0.17 10.52
CA PRO A 8 -12.32 0.17 10.43
C PRO A 8 -11.63 0.02 11.78
N HIS A 9 -10.39 -0.47 11.75
CA HIS A 9 -9.46 -0.21 12.84
C HIS A 9 -8.62 1.01 12.46
N ARG A 10 -8.62 2.02 13.32
CA ARG A 10 -7.86 3.27 13.13
C ARG A 10 -6.58 3.23 13.95
N THR A 11 -5.48 3.56 13.30
CA THR A 11 -4.20 3.84 13.98
C THR A 11 -3.83 5.29 13.70
N THR A 12 -3.44 5.99 14.76
CA THR A 12 -2.89 7.35 14.67
C THR A 12 -1.45 7.29 15.14
N ASP A 13 -0.49 7.58 14.27
CA ASP A 13 0.89 7.83 14.69
C ASP A 13 1.06 9.33 14.89
N ARG A 14 1.21 9.75 16.16
CA ARG A 14 1.48 11.15 16.53
C ARG A 14 2.96 11.40 16.85
N THR A 15 3.78 10.35 16.83
CA THR A 15 5.11 10.35 17.45
C THR A 15 6.27 10.32 16.45
N THR A 16 6.07 9.79 15.23
CA THR A 16 7.20 9.51 14.33
C THR A 16 7.37 10.51 13.19
N TYR A 17 6.35 11.30 12.85
CA TYR A 17 6.39 12.33 11.82
C TYR A 17 5.56 13.55 12.25
N PRO A 18 5.97 14.80 11.92
CA PRO A 18 5.19 16.01 12.24
C PRO A 18 3.88 16.11 11.42
N LEU A 19 3.56 15.11 10.61
CA LEU A 19 2.33 15.03 9.83
C LEU A 19 1.31 14.15 10.56
N PRO A 20 0.16 14.69 11.00
CA PRO A 20 -0.90 13.86 11.55
C PRO A 20 -1.43 12.96 10.42
N ALA A 21 -0.98 11.70 10.45
CA ALA A 21 -1.41 10.65 9.55
C ALA A 21 -2.40 9.72 10.27
N VAL A 22 -3.54 9.46 9.64
CA VAL A 22 -4.52 8.49 10.12
C VAL A 22 -4.54 7.32 9.14
N GLY A 23 -4.18 6.14 9.65
CA GLY A 23 -4.34 4.88 8.94
C GLY A 23 -5.64 4.22 9.36
N SER A 24 -6.43 3.74 8.40
CA SER A 24 -7.57 2.86 8.64
C SER A 24 -7.40 1.58 7.84
N SER A 25 -7.59 0.44 8.47
CA SER A 25 -7.62 -0.86 7.80
C SER A 25 -9.00 -1.49 7.98
N LEU A 26 -9.54 -2.04 6.90
CA LEU A 26 -10.86 -2.70 6.83
C LEU A 26 -10.73 -4.07 6.15
N GLU A 27 -11.57 -5.03 6.52
CA GLU A 27 -11.62 -6.37 5.94
C GLU A 27 -12.96 -6.58 5.23
N HIS A 28 -12.95 -7.17 4.03
CA HIS A 28 -14.16 -7.56 3.33
C HIS A 28 -14.57 -8.98 3.76
N PRO A 29 -15.68 -9.18 4.50
CA PRO A 29 -16.00 -10.46 5.13
C PRO A 29 -16.28 -11.58 4.11
N ARG A 30 -16.90 -11.24 2.98
CA ARG A 30 -17.20 -12.20 1.90
C ARG A 30 -15.94 -12.67 1.17
N PHE A 31 -15.13 -11.72 0.69
CA PHE A 31 -14.03 -12.01 -0.22
C PHE A 31 -12.68 -12.19 0.47
N GLY A 32 -12.51 -11.68 1.70
CA GLY A 32 -11.25 -11.70 2.43
C GLY A 32 -10.21 -10.71 1.88
N ASP A 33 -10.67 -9.67 1.17
CA ASP A 33 -9.83 -8.56 0.72
C ASP A 33 -9.62 -7.58 1.88
N GLN A 34 -8.49 -6.88 1.88
CA GLN A 34 -8.22 -5.80 2.82
C GLN A 34 -8.26 -4.44 2.11
N ALA A 35 -8.86 -3.44 2.74
CA ALA A 35 -8.71 -2.04 2.36
C ALA A 35 -7.84 -1.33 3.39
N THR A 36 -6.90 -0.53 2.90
CA THR A 36 -6.06 0.34 3.72
C THR A 36 -6.22 1.77 3.22
N ILE A 37 -6.67 2.65 4.10
CA ILE A 37 -6.85 4.07 3.84
C ILE A 37 -5.82 4.82 4.67
N VAL A 38 -5.03 5.67 4.03
CA VAL A 38 -4.09 6.56 4.73
C VAL A 38 -4.46 7.97 4.36
N ALA A 39 -4.86 8.76 5.35
CA ALA A 39 -5.13 10.19 5.22
C ALA A 39 -4.04 10.97 5.94
N MET A 40 -3.53 12.01 5.30
CA MET A 40 -2.50 12.89 5.82
C MET A 40 -2.96 14.33 5.66
N ARG A 41 -2.88 15.12 6.73
CA ARG A 41 -3.02 16.57 6.62
C ARG A 41 -1.64 17.16 6.33
N PRO A 42 -1.47 17.94 5.24
CA PRO A 42 -0.22 18.63 5.00
C PRO A 42 0.07 19.64 6.13
N PRO A 43 1.34 19.98 6.40
CA PRO A 43 1.71 21.02 7.36
C PRO A 43 1.07 22.35 6.96
N ALA A 44 0.69 23.16 7.95
CA ALA A 44 0.08 24.47 7.71
C ALA A 44 0.99 25.39 6.85
N GLU A 45 2.31 25.23 6.96
CA GLU A 45 3.35 25.94 6.21
C GLU A 45 3.27 25.72 4.69
N LEU A 46 2.69 24.60 4.24
CA LEU A 46 2.46 24.30 2.81
C LEU A 46 1.08 24.80 2.31
N GLY A 47 0.40 25.62 3.11
CA GLY A 47 -0.93 26.19 2.87
C GLY A 47 -2.09 25.28 3.29
N THR A 48 -3.31 25.82 3.29
CA THR A 48 -4.57 25.06 3.46
C THR A 48 -4.84 24.22 2.22
N ARG A 49 -4.10 23.12 2.07
CA ARG A 49 -4.39 22.10 1.07
C ARG A 49 -5.36 21.08 1.63
N ASP A 50 -6.24 20.59 0.77
CA ASP A 50 -7.13 19.47 1.08
C ASP A 50 -6.33 18.30 1.65
N PRO A 51 -6.91 17.55 2.63
CA PRO A 51 -6.27 16.37 3.16
C PRO A 51 -5.93 15.40 2.04
N MET A 52 -4.66 15.00 1.98
CA MET A 52 -4.20 14.02 1.01
C MET A 52 -4.58 12.63 1.53
N TYR A 53 -5.35 11.88 0.76
CA TYR A 53 -5.65 10.50 1.11
C TYR A 53 -5.20 9.55 0.01
N SER A 54 -4.88 8.33 0.43
CA SER A 54 -4.64 7.21 -0.47
C SER A 54 -5.40 5.99 0.04
N ILE A 55 -5.85 5.17 -0.89
CA ILE A 55 -6.60 3.95 -0.68
C ILE A 55 -5.87 2.85 -1.42
N GLY A 56 -5.64 1.75 -0.73
CA GLY A 56 -5.13 0.51 -1.30
C GLY A 56 -6.04 -0.65 -0.97
N PHE A 57 -6.26 -1.53 -1.94
CA PHE A 57 -6.93 -2.81 -1.76
C PHE A 57 -5.93 -3.93 -2.00
N ASP A 58 -5.78 -4.83 -1.03
CA ASP A 58 -4.93 -6.00 -1.15
C ASP A 58 -5.67 -7.33 -0.97
N SER A 59 -5.19 -8.33 -1.71
CA SER A 59 -5.66 -9.71 -1.68
C SER A 59 -4.46 -10.65 -1.68
N GLU A 60 -4.47 -11.66 -0.82
CA GLU A 60 -3.45 -12.70 -0.74
C GLU A 60 -3.86 -13.97 -1.49
N PHE A 61 -2.87 -14.71 -1.97
CA PHE A 61 -3.03 -15.98 -2.67
C PHE A 61 -2.22 -17.08 -1.97
N VAL A 62 -2.58 -18.35 -2.21
CA VAL A 62 -1.95 -19.50 -1.53
C VAL A 62 -0.46 -19.68 -1.85
N ASP A 63 0.00 -19.17 -2.99
CA ASP A 63 1.43 -19.10 -3.39
C ASP A 63 2.22 -18.01 -2.64
N GLY A 64 1.53 -17.21 -1.83
CA GLY A 64 2.07 -16.09 -1.07
C GLY A 64 2.17 -14.79 -1.88
N VAL A 65 1.67 -14.74 -3.12
CA VAL A 65 1.57 -13.50 -3.89
C VAL A 65 0.47 -12.63 -3.29
N THR A 66 0.75 -11.33 -3.19
CA THR A 66 -0.23 -10.31 -2.82
C THR A 66 -0.48 -9.40 -4.02
N LEU A 67 -1.74 -9.26 -4.41
CA LEU A 67 -2.14 -8.22 -5.36
C LEU A 67 -2.47 -6.96 -4.58
N LEU A 68 -1.86 -5.83 -4.92
CA LEU A 68 -2.19 -4.53 -4.33
C LEU A 68 -2.63 -3.57 -5.45
N THR A 69 -3.79 -2.93 -5.28
CA THR A 69 -4.29 -1.89 -6.19
C THR A 69 -4.51 -0.62 -5.39
N SER A 70 -3.82 0.47 -5.71
CA SER A 70 -3.95 1.70 -4.93
C SER A 70 -3.95 2.96 -5.79
N ASN A 71 -4.48 4.06 -5.25
CA ASN A 71 -4.41 5.39 -5.87
C ASN A 71 -3.27 6.25 -5.30
N VAL A 72 -2.27 5.64 -4.66
CA VAL A 72 -1.15 6.36 -4.05
C VAL A 72 -0.41 7.20 -5.11
N ARG A 73 -0.25 8.49 -4.81
CA ARG A 73 0.45 9.45 -5.67
C ARG A 73 1.93 9.57 -5.37
N MET A 74 2.36 9.02 -4.23
CA MET A 74 3.75 9.11 -3.81
C MET A 74 4.66 8.29 -4.74
N PRO A 75 5.84 8.84 -5.08
CA PRO A 75 6.86 8.09 -5.80
C PRO A 75 7.28 6.82 -5.07
N ARG A 76 7.85 5.87 -5.82
CA ARG A 76 8.45 4.67 -5.23
C ARG A 76 9.83 5.01 -4.69
N PHE A 77 10.00 4.95 -3.38
CA PHE A 77 11.28 5.22 -2.72
C PHE A 77 12.14 3.96 -2.54
N TRP A 78 11.53 2.79 -2.45
CA TRP A 78 12.19 1.50 -2.26
C TRP A 78 11.55 0.42 -3.15
N PRO A 79 12.25 -0.67 -3.46
CA PRO A 79 11.69 -1.77 -4.24
C PRO A 79 10.53 -2.42 -3.48
N ASP A 80 9.51 -2.87 -4.22
CA ASP A 80 8.44 -3.68 -3.61
C ASP A 80 8.96 -5.08 -3.26
N PRO A 81 8.34 -5.77 -2.28
CA PRO A 81 8.59 -7.18 -2.04
C PRO A 81 8.42 -8.03 -3.31
N ARG A 82 9.24 -9.07 -3.49
CA ARG A 82 9.21 -9.93 -4.70
C ARG A 82 7.84 -10.57 -4.95
N LYS A 83 7.09 -10.86 -3.89
CA LYS A 83 5.74 -11.44 -3.94
C LYS A 83 4.61 -10.39 -3.93
N LEU A 84 4.92 -9.11 -4.17
CA LEU A 84 3.93 -8.05 -4.28
C LEU A 84 3.73 -7.63 -5.74
N ASP A 85 2.53 -7.87 -6.28
CA ASP A 85 2.12 -7.30 -7.55
C ASP A 85 1.30 -6.02 -7.31
N HIS A 86 2.02 -4.90 -7.23
CA HIS A 86 1.45 -3.58 -7.03
C HIS A 86 1.11 -2.90 -8.36
N VAL A 87 -0.15 -2.48 -8.51
CA VAL A 87 -0.61 -1.54 -9.53
C VAL A 87 -1.08 -0.26 -8.85
N ARG A 88 -0.52 0.87 -9.28
CA ARG A 88 -0.89 2.20 -8.82
C ARG A 88 -1.67 2.91 -9.91
N ILE A 89 -2.84 3.44 -9.57
CA ILE A 89 -3.75 4.16 -10.48
C ILE A 89 -4.07 5.52 -9.85
N PRO A 90 -3.13 6.48 -9.89
CA PRO A 90 -3.18 7.70 -9.06
C PRO A 90 -4.35 8.66 -9.39
N HIS A 91 -4.95 8.49 -10.57
CA HIS A 91 -6.04 9.31 -11.09
C HIS A 91 -7.44 8.78 -10.71
N VAL A 92 -7.55 7.56 -10.18
CA VAL A 92 -8.84 7.03 -9.69
C VAL A 92 -9.00 7.43 -8.22
N SER A 93 -9.80 8.45 -7.97
CA SER A 93 -10.13 8.92 -6.62
C SER A 93 -11.32 8.19 -6.00
N ASP A 94 -12.26 7.70 -6.82
CA ASP A 94 -13.43 6.95 -6.40
C ASP A 94 -13.03 5.56 -5.85
N PRO A 95 -13.25 5.28 -4.55
CA PRO A 95 -12.94 3.98 -3.95
C PRO A 95 -13.69 2.82 -4.62
N ALA A 96 -14.91 3.05 -5.10
CA ALA A 96 -15.73 2.00 -5.72
C ALA A 96 -15.16 1.56 -7.07
N VAL A 97 -14.76 2.53 -7.91
CA VAL A 97 -14.09 2.25 -9.18
C VAL A 97 -12.75 1.54 -8.93
N LEU A 98 -11.96 2.03 -7.97
CA LEU A 98 -10.67 1.40 -7.63
C LEU A 98 -10.85 -0.03 -7.13
N TYR A 99 -11.89 -0.29 -6.31
CA TYR A 99 -12.20 -1.62 -5.83
C TYR A 99 -12.71 -2.54 -6.94
N ARG A 100 -13.54 -2.05 -7.87
CA ARG A 100 -13.95 -2.82 -9.07
C ARG A 100 -12.74 -3.28 -9.87
N LEU A 101 -11.78 -2.39 -10.12
CA LEU A 101 -10.53 -2.72 -10.82
C LEU A 101 -9.69 -3.74 -10.02
N HIS A 102 -9.62 -3.61 -8.70
CA HIS A 102 -8.97 -4.61 -7.86
C HIS A 102 -9.62 -5.99 -8.00
N ARG A 103 -10.95 -6.05 -7.91
CA ARG A 103 -11.71 -7.31 -8.03
C ARG A 103 -11.53 -7.98 -9.37
N LEU A 104 -11.45 -7.23 -10.47
CA LEU A 104 -11.16 -7.79 -11.80
C LEU A 104 -9.79 -8.47 -11.82
N ARG A 105 -8.76 -7.86 -11.22
CA ARG A 105 -7.42 -8.50 -11.08
C ARG A 105 -7.48 -9.76 -10.22
N VAL A 106 -8.25 -9.73 -9.13
CA VAL A 106 -8.42 -10.90 -8.25
C VAL A 106 -9.13 -12.03 -8.99
N ILE A 107 -10.20 -11.74 -9.73
CA ILE A 107 -10.92 -12.74 -10.54
C ILE A 107 -10.00 -13.38 -11.58
N ALA A 108 -9.26 -12.55 -12.33
CA ALA A 108 -8.30 -13.05 -13.32
C ALA A 108 -7.24 -13.96 -12.69
N ARG A 109 -6.64 -13.57 -11.56
CA ARG A 109 -5.64 -14.39 -10.87
C ARG A 109 -6.23 -15.65 -10.24
N ARG A 110 -7.48 -15.60 -9.78
CA ARG A 110 -8.19 -16.75 -9.19
C ARG A 110 -8.46 -17.87 -10.18
N ALA A 111 -8.39 -17.61 -11.48
CA ALA A 111 -8.44 -18.66 -12.49
C ALA A 111 -7.24 -19.62 -12.39
N GLU A 112 -6.10 -19.15 -11.86
CA GLU A 112 -4.85 -19.92 -11.77
C GLU A 112 -4.52 -20.34 -10.34
N VAL A 113 -4.75 -19.45 -9.36
CA VAL A 113 -4.30 -19.64 -7.97
C VAL A 113 -5.43 -19.29 -7.01
N ALA A 114 -5.70 -20.15 -6.04
CA ALA A 114 -6.72 -19.90 -5.03
C ALA A 114 -6.39 -18.66 -4.18
N GLN A 115 -7.41 -17.83 -3.95
CA GLN A 115 -7.32 -16.69 -3.03
C GLN A 115 -7.27 -17.19 -1.59
N LYS A 116 -6.34 -16.65 -0.81
CA LYS A 116 -6.26 -16.83 0.64
C LYS A 116 -6.92 -15.63 1.32
N LYS A 117 -7.89 -15.88 2.19
CA LYS A 117 -8.56 -14.80 2.93
C LYS A 117 -7.59 -14.12 3.89
N ILE A 118 -7.53 -12.80 3.83
CA ILE A 118 -6.86 -12.00 4.86
C ILE A 118 -7.82 -11.94 6.05
N VAL A 119 -7.36 -12.43 7.21
CA VAL A 119 -8.13 -12.43 8.45
C VAL A 119 -7.37 -11.62 9.49
N ARG A 120 -7.98 -10.52 9.94
CA ARG A 120 -7.36 -9.60 10.90
C ARG A 120 -7.64 -9.97 12.35
N GLY A 121 -8.61 -10.86 12.56
CA GLY A 121 -9.10 -11.24 13.88
C GLY A 121 -10.28 -10.39 14.35
N LYS A 122 -11.04 -10.96 15.27
CA LYS A 122 -12.31 -10.38 15.76
C LYS A 122 -12.07 -9.34 16.84
N THR A 123 -11.08 -9.56 17.72
CA THR A 123 -10.81 -8.68 18.86
C THR A 123 -9.80 -7.57 18.50
N PRO A 124 -9.80 -6.43 19.23
CA PRO A 124 -8.82 -5.36 19.04
C PRO A 124 -7.35 -5.85 19.13
N GLU A 125 -7.05 -6.75 20.06
CA GLU A 125 -5.70 -7.28 20.29
C GLU A 125 -5.22 -8.09 19.07
N GLN A 126 -6.09 -8.94 18.52
CA GLN A 126 -5.79 -9.71 17.30
C GLN A 126 -5.51 -8.78 16.11
N ARG A 127 -6.29 -7.70 15.98
CA ARG A 127 -6.08 -6.69 14.92
C ARG A 127 -4.74 -5.95 15.09
N LEU A 128 -4.34 -5.64 16.32
CA LEU A 128 -3.02 -5.05 16.61
C LEU A 128 -1.88 -6.01 16.26
N VAL A 129 -2.02 -7.30 16.60
CA VAL A 129 -1.03 -8.34 16.22
C VAL A 129 -0.91 -8.44 14.70
N PHE A 130 -2.03 -8.42 13.99
CA PHE A 130 -2.06 -8.43 12.52
C PHE A 130 -1.27 -7.25 11.93
N ILE A 131 -1.52 -6.03 12.42
CA ILE A 131 -0.82 -4.81 11.95
C ILE A 131 0.68 -4.88 12.27
N LYS A 132 1.03 -5.28 13.50
CA LYS A 132 2.43 -5.44 13.91
C LYS A 132 3.16 -6.44 13.02
N ARG A 133 2.53 -7.57 12.66
CA ARG A 133 3.10 -8.56 11.75
C ARG A 133 3.39 -7.97 10.36
N ARG A 134 2.43 -7.25 9.78
CA ARG A 134 2.62 -6.55 8.50
C ARG A 134 3.77 -5.53 8.54
N HIS A 135 3.88 -4.76 9.62
CA HIS A 135 5.00 -3.84 9.83
C HIS A 135 6.34 -4.56 9.94
N ILE A 136 6.41 -5.67 10.71
CA ILE A 136 7.61 -6.48 10.83
C ILE A 136 8.04 -7.05 9.48
N ASP A 137 7.10 -7.53 8.67
CA ASP A 137 7.40 -8.10 7.35
C ASP A 137 7.92 -7.02 6.38
N LEU A 138 7.34 -5.82 6.41
CA LEU A 138 7.89 -4.67 5.68
C LEU A 138 9.32 -4.34 6.15
N TYR A 139 9.56 -4.30 7.46
CA TYR A 139 10.89 -3.98 8.01
C TYR A 139 11.92 -5.03 7.61
N LYS A 140 11.57 -6.32 7.66
CA LYS A 140 12.41 -7.41 7.17
C LYS A 140 12.75 -7.21 5.69
N HIS A 141 11.78 -6.87 4.86
CA HIS A 141 12.00 -6.60 3.42
C HIS A 141 12.94 -5.39 3.19
N LEU A 142 12.74 -4.30 3.92
CA LEU A 142 13.58 -3.09 3.80
C LEU A 142 15.04 -3.33 4.21
N VAL A 143 15.26 -4.20 5.20
CA VAL A 143 16.60 -4.63 5.60
C VAL A 143 17.19 -5.62 4.57
N HIS A 144 16.41 -6.63 4.15
CA HIS A 144 16.86 -7.64 3.20
C HIS A 144 17.23 -7.04 1.83
N SER A 145 16.49 -6.03 1.37
CA SER A 145 16.79 -5.27 0.14
C SER A 145 18.02 -4.36 0.26
N ARG A 146 18.64 -4.26 1.45
CA ARG A 146 19.81 -3.43 1.76
C ARG A 146 19.58 -1.91 1.63
N TYR A 147 18.31 -1.47 1.54
CA TYR A 147 17.96 -0.05 1.58
C TYR A 147 18.06 0.50 3.01
N HIS A 148 17.73 -0.33 4.00
CA HIS A 148 17.76 0.04 5.41
C HIS A 148 18.65 -0.89 6.22
N ARG A 149 19.12 -0.38 7.36
CA ARG A 149 19.76 -1.14 8.43
C ARG A 149 19.02 -0.92 9.74
N ARG A 150 19.14 -1.87 10.66
CA ARG A 150 18.64 -1.73 12.02
C ARG A 150 19.55 -0.77 12.81
N SER A 151 18.95 0.03 13.68
CA SER A 151 19.60 0.98 14.59
C SER A 151 18.81 1.05 15.89
N ALA A 152 19.39 1.58 16.97
CA ALA A 152 18.77 1.67 18.29
C ALA A 152 17.41 2.43 18.29
N GLY A 153 17.23 3.36 17.35
CA GLY A 153 15.98 4.12 17.16
C GLY A 153 15.07 3.61 16.04
N GLY A 154 15.28 2.39 15.53
CA GLY A 154 14.47 1.81 14.45
C GLY A 154 15.26 1.61 13.15
N LEU A 155 14.60 1.81 12.00
CA LEU A 155 15.25 1.66 10.69
C LEU A 155 15.94 2.95 10.27
N ARG A 156 17.18 2.84 9.79
CA ARG A 156 17.90 3.94 9.12
C ARG A 156 18.27 3.53 7.71
N LEU A 157 18.26 4.49 6.78
CA LEU A 157 18.79 4.27 5.43
C LEU A 157 20.27 3.88 5.49
N THR A 158 20.67 2.95 4.64
CA THR A 158 22.09 2.72 4.32
C THR A 158 22.59 3.81 3.36
N ILE A 159 23.90 3.98 3.20
CA ILE A 159 24.46 4.91 2.19
C ILE A 159 23.91 4.55 0.80
N ARG A 160 23.94 3.25 0.45
CA ARG A 160 23.37 2.74 -0.79
C ARG A 160 21.86 3.02 -0.89
N GLY A 161 21.11 2.79 0.18
CA GLY A 161 19.67 3.05 0.21
C GLY A 161 19.34 4.53 0.01
N ALA A 162 20.08 5.43 0.66
CA ALA A 162 19.94 6.87 0.50
C ALA A 162 20.23 7.29 -0.95
N MET A 163 21.36 6.84 -1.51
CA MET A 163 21.71 7.11 -2.91
C MET A 163 20.62 6.60 -3.87
N LEU A 164 20.24 5.31 -3.79
CA LEU A 164 19.25 4.74 -4.69
C LEU A 164 17.88 5.42 -4.56
N THR A 165 17.47 5.76 -3.34
CA THR A 165 16.21 6.46 -3.11
C THR A 165 16.24 7.85 -3.74
N ALA A 166 17.32 8.62 -3.56
CA ALA A 166 17.49 9.95 -4.13
C ALA A 166 17.56 9.92 -5.66
N TRP A 167 18.42 9.06 -6.23
CA TRP A 167 18.62 8.93 -7.67
C TRP A 167 17.35 8.47 -8.41
N ARG A 168 16.48 7.68 -7.76
CA ARG A 168 15.22 7.23 -8.34
C ARG A 168 14.21 8.37 -8.53
N GLN A 169 14.35 9.47 -7.78
CA GLN A 169 13.48 10.64 -7.87
C GLN A 169 13.88 11.65 -8.95
N VAL A 170 15.05 11.48 -9.59
CA VAL A 170 15.55 12.41 -10.61
C VAL A 170 15.46 11.80 -12.01
N PHE A 171 15.67 12.64 -13.02
CA PHE A 171 15.80 12.21 -14.40
C PHE A 171 17.01 11.27 -14.56
N PRO A 172 16.94 10.19 -15.37
CA PRO A 172 15.79 9.75 -16.17
C PRO A 172 14.85 8.79 -15.43
N TRP A 173 15.28 8.25 -14.28
CA TRP A 173 14.60 7.16 -13.57
C TRP A 173 13.17 7.48 -13.18
N ARG A 174 12.90 8.73 -12.75
CA ARG A 174 11.53 9.16 -12.44
C ARG A 174 10.59 9.01 -13.63
N ASN A 175 11.04 9.36 -14.83
CA ASN A 175 10.22 9.28 -16.05
C ASN A 175 9.99 7.83 -16.48
N ILE A 176 11.03 7.00 -16.38
CA ILE A 176 10.94 5.57 -16.66
C ILE A 176 9.94 4.91 -15.70
N ASP A 177 10.03 5.19 -14.40
CA ASP A 177 9.09 4.70 -13.39
C ASP A 177 7.66 5.17 -13.67
N GLN A 178 7.47 6.45 -13.97
CA GLN A 178 6.14 6.98 -14.32
C GLN A 178 5.57 6.33 -15.58
N TRP A 179 6.40 6.08 -16.59
CA TRP A 179 5.98 5.37 -17.81
C TRP A 179 5.55 3.94 -17.49
N TRP A 180 6.33 3.19 -16.71
CA TRP A 180 5.97 1.84 -16.27
C TRP A 180 4.68 1.82 -15.45
N LEU A 181 4.50 2.78 -14.54
CA LEU A 181 3.27 2.93 -13.76
C LEU A 181 2.06 3.18 -14.66
N ARG A 182 2.17 4.10 -15.62
CA ARG A 182 1.09 4.37 -16.59
C ARG A 182 0.78 3.15 -17.46
N ARG A 183 1.81 2.42 -17.91
CA ARG A 183 1.65 1.20 -18.71
C ARG A 183 0.87 0.12 -17.93
N ARG A 184 1.26 -0.14 -16.68
CA ARG A 184 0.56 -1.10 -15.79
C ARG A 184 -0.85 -0.65 -15.41
N ALA A 185 -1.06 0.64 -15.17
CA ALA A 185 -2.40 1.17 -14.88
C ALA A 185 -3.34 0.94 -16.08
N ARG A 186 -2.88 1.24 -17.31
CA ARG A 186 -3.66 1.04 -18.53
C ARG A 186 -4.03 -0.42 -18.76
N SER A 187 -3.15 -1.38 -18.46
CA SER A 187 -3.47 -2.79 -18.64
C SER A 187 -4.60 -3.25 -17.71
N VAL A 188 -4.68 -2.70 -16.49
CA VAL A 188 -5.76 -3.01 -15.56
C VAL A 188 -7.06 -2.29 -15.90
N ILE A 189 -6.99 -1.03 -16.34
CA ILE A 189 -8.19 -0.29 -16.77
C ILE A 189 -8.87 -0.97 -17.95
N ARG A 190 -8.09 -1.56 -18.88
CA ARG A 190 -8.63 -2.34 -20.00
C ARG A 190 -9.36 -3.62 -19.59
N LEU A 191 -9.23 -4.09 -18.35
CA LEU A 191 -9.96 -5.27 -17.86
C LEU A 191 -11.40 -4.96 -17.45
N GLY A 192 -11.78 -3.69 -17.30
CA GLY A 192 -13.07 -3.27 -16.73
C GLY A 192 -13.92 -2.44 -17.65
#